data_AF-A0A2W4PJV4-F1
#
_entry.id   AF-A0A2W4PJV4-F1
#
_cell.length_a   1.000
_cell.length_b   1.000
_cell.length_c   1.000
_cell.angle_alpha   90.00
_cell.angle_beta   90.00
_cell.angle_gamma   90.00
#
_symmetry.space_group_name_H-M   'P 1'
#
loop_
_entity.id
_entity.type
_entity.pdbx_description
1 polymer ?
#
loop_
_entity_poly.entity_id
_entity_poly.type
_entity_poly.pdbx_seq_one_letter_code
_entity_poly.pdbx_strand_id
1 'polypeptide(L)'
;MKSRDSTAWPPRLAGALLLAGLMAGAGGCGGSSSGSGNATPPPGGNTPPPNTPPAQTLTGVFTDSEVVNIGYRTATQEGVTNENGEFSYLEGESVVFFIGELELPPVQAQPVVTPLDIAGTDDLEHPVVVNIARLLQSLDADGDPDTKIQIPATAAAQAFAVDFALPPEQFEKLDTVVNLVANSGSVNTSLVSKTQALEHLSGSLSQLILGTWRFATESSDLVLTFMQNGQYMLAEVDEADGDGQSGIERGVYTWDPATGEVTVKEILWDTNGHWGMSDFDESAGWDGERIKILVDGGGTKAIVTDPEGGEPMTFTRVARSSDGIVGTWVMTEFFPDRRDVSMAVLTFLSDGKYFVAQDGEIDALDGGTAGVEYGEYVWNAATGALGVKQVIVDTNGAWGLSGLEEDDETVQVTREGQRLYFVEGDLEFYFSAVCSGCEIPHWEWEE
;
A
#
# COMPACT_ATOMS: atom_id res chain seq x y z
N MET A 1 43.03 23.44 29.85
CA MET A 1 43.48 22.69 31.06
C MET A 1 42.28 22.62 31.99
N LYS A 2 41.63 21.50 32.30
CA LYS A 2 41.83 20.07 32.08
C LYS A 2 40.45 19.43 31.93
N SER A 3 40.44 18.33 31.18
CA SER A 3 39.38 17.34 31.02
C SER A 3 38.67 16.97 32.32
N ARG A 4 37.36 16.71 32.20
CA ARG A 4 36.66 15.78 33.07
C ARG A 4 36.11 14.68 32.18
N ASP A 5 36.80 13.56 32.23
CA ASP A 5 36.35 12.27 31.73
C ASP A 5 35.06 11.88 32.45
N SER A 6 34.05 11.49 31.69
CA SER A 6 32.93 10.66 32.16
C SER A 6 32.87 9.40 31.29
N THR A 7 33.92 8.60 31.38
CA THR A 7 33.92 7.19 30.98
C THR A 7 33.52 6.35 32.20
N ALA A 8 32.26 5.89 32.24
CA ALA A 8 31.81 4.66 32.90
C ALA A 8 30.27 4.54 32.79
N TRP A 9 29.82 3.71 31.86
CA TRP A 9 28.45 3.19 31.80
C TRP A 9 28.17 2.24 32.98
N PRO A 10 26.96 2.24 33.58
CA PRO A 10 26.40 1.04 34.17
C PRO A 10 25.81 0.15 33.05
N PRO A 11 26.07 -1.17 33.05
CA PRO A 11 25.47 -2.10 32.11
C PRO A 11 24.00 -2.33 32.48
N ARG A 12 23.15 -2.53 31.47
CA ARG A 12 21.68 -2.68 31.48
C ARG A 12 20.96 -1.39 31.09
N LEU A 13 20.81 -1.16 29.79
CA LEU A 13 19.78 -0.35 29.13
C LEU A 13 20.20 -0.16 27.67
N ALA A 14 19.85 -1.15 26.85
CA ALA A 14 19.87 -1.23 25.39
C ALA A 14 19.99 -2.72 25.08
N GLY A 15 18.92 -3.30 24.55
CA GLY A 15 18.95 -4.68 24.08
C GLY A 15 17.70 -5.46 24.43
N ALA A 16 16.78 -5.48 23.48
CA ALA A 16 15.73 -6.47 23.35
C ALA A 16 15.24 -6.59 21.89
N LEU A 17 16.05 -6.71 20.84
CA LEU A 17 17.47 -6.55 20.57
C LEU A 17 18.56 -7.26 21.41
N LEU A 18 18.48 -8.59 21.35
CA LEU A 18 19.31 -9.70 21.87
C LEU A 18 19.61 -9.89 23.37
N LEU A 19 19.32 -11.11 23.89
CA LEU A 19 20.25 -12.27 23.86
C LEU A 19 19.67 -13.51 24.60
N ALA A 20 19.85 -14.66 23.96
CA ALA A 20 19.61 -16.07 24.35
C ALA A 20 19.89 -16.52 25.81
N GLY A 21 19.27 -17.66 26.21
CA GLY A 21 19.58 -18.29 27.51
C GLY A 21 18.99 -19.66 27.94
N LEU A 22 19.31 -20.76 27.25
CA LEU A 22 19.80 -22.08 27.77
C LEU A 22 18.93 -23.00 28.70
N MET A 23 18.54 -24.21 28.22
CA MET A 23 18.91 -25.58 28.75
C MET A 23 17.90 -26.74 28.48
N ALA A 24 18.43 -27.81 27.86
CA ALA A 24 18.19 -29.27 28.10
C ALA A 24 16.98 -30.03 27.52
N GLY A 25 17.22 -30.73 26.39
CA GLY A 25 17.36 -32.20 26.36
C GLY A 25 16.15 -33.12 26.02
N ALA A 26 16.15 -33.71 24.82
CA ALA A 26 15.75 -35.10 24.46
C ALA A 26 15.76 -35.18 22.91
N GLY A 27 16.31 -36.16 22.19
CA GLY A 27 16.10 -37.59 22.31
C GLY A 27 14.98 -38.03 21.36
N GLY A 28 15.30 -38.57 20.18
CA GLY A 28 14.32 -39.34 19.39
C GLY A 28 14.48 -39.30 17.89
N CYS A 29 15.00 -40.39 17.32
CA CYS A 29 15.04 -40.62 15.87
C CYS A 29 13.81 -41.44 15.41
N GLY A 30 13.50 -41.32 14.13
CA GLY A 30 12.80 -42.34 13.34
C GLY A 30 11.29 -42.12 13.22
N GLY A 31 10.67 -42.22 12.05
CA GLY A 31 11.13 -42.78 10.78
C GLY A 31 9.91 -43.27 10.00
N SER A 32 9.93 -42.94 8.71
CA SER A 32 9.00 -43.20 7.60
C SER A 32 8.30 -44.56 7.51
N SER A 33 7.14 -44.59 6.85
CA SER A 33 6.86 -45.33 5.58
C SER A 33 5.35 -45.39 5.32
N SER A 34 4.83 -44.74 4.27
CA SER A 34 4.67 -45.24 2.89
C SER A 34 3.78 -46.48 2.75
N GLY A 35 2.57 -46.26 2.24
CA GLY A 35 1.63 -47.30 1.79
C GLY A 35 1.01 -46.89 0.46
N SER A 36 1.69 -47.27 -0.62
CA SER A 36 1.24 -47.12 -2.01
C SER A 36 0.14 -48.14 -2.32
N GLY A 37 -1.04 -47.69 -2.74
CA GLY A 37 -2.19 -48.52 -3.12
C GLY A 37 -2.61 -48.21 -4.55
N ASN A 38 -2.34 -49.16 -5.44
CA ASN A 38 -2.48 -49.05 -6.88
C ASN A 38 -3.94 -49.18 -7.36
N ALA A 39 -4.25 -48.36 -8.37
CA ALA A 39 -5.34 -48.38 -9.36
C ALA A 39 -6.48 -49.42 -9.30
N THR A 40 -7.71 -48.92 -9.41
CA THR A 40 -8.80 -49.53 -10.20
C THR A 40 -9.68 -48.41 -10.80
N PRO A 41 -9.97 -48.40 -12.13
CA PRO A 41 -10.86 -47.40 -12.72
C PRO A 41 -12.33 -47.86 -12.61
N PRO A 42 -13.28 -47.01 -12.18
CA PRO A 42 -14.69 -47.35 -12.24
C PRO A 42 -15.30 -47.00 -13.61
N PRO A 43 -16.37 -47.70 -14.03
CA PRO A 43 -17.01 -47.55 -15.33
C PRO A 43 -17.91 -46.30 -15.39
N GLY A 44 -18.13 -45.82 -16.62
CA GLY A 44 -18.82 -44.58 -16.95
C GLY A 44 -20.19 -44.40 -16.30
N GLY A 45 -20.36 -43.22 -15.66
CA GLY A 45 -21.61 -42.68 -15.18
C GLY A 45 -21.85 -41.30 -15.78
N ASN A 46 -23.09 -41.02 -16.14
CA ASN A 46 -23.57 -39.74 -16.66
C ASN A 46 -23.13 -38.57 -15.77
N THR A 47 -22.21 -37.75 -16.26
CA THR A 47 -21.87 -36.47 -15.63
C THR A 47 -23.05 -35.51 -15.78
N PRO A 48 -23.55 -34.91 -14.69
CA PRO A 48 -24.37 -33.71 -14.77
C PRO A 48 -23.61 -32.64 -15.57
N PRO A 49 -24.28 -31.66 -16.21
CA PRO A 49 -23.58 -30.55 -16.84
C PRO A 49 -22.63 -29.91 -15.82
N PRO A 50 -21.49 -29.35 -16.26
CA PRO A 50 -20.57 -28.69 -15.36
C PRO A 50 -21.36 -27.65 -14.56
N ASN A 51 -21.36 -27.77 -13.24
CA ASN A 51 -21.74 -26.67 -12.37
C ASN A 51 -20.63 -25.61 -12.55
N THR A 52 -20.75 -24.80 -13.61
CA THR A 52 -19.99 -23.56 -13.70
C THR A 52 -20.41 -22.74 -12.48
N PRO A 53 -19.47 -22.36 -11.59
CA PRO A 53 -19.79 -21.48 -10.49
C PRO A 53 -20.52 -20.24 -11.04
N PRO A 54 -21.60 -19.77 -10.39
CA PRO A 54 -22.22 -18.51 -10.81
C PRO A 54 -21.14 -17.43 -10.87
N ALA A 55 -21.17 -16.60 -11.91
CA ALA A 55 -20.23 -15.49 -12.06
C ALA A 55 -20.25 -14.65 -10.76
N GLN A 56 -19.08 -14.49 -10.16
CA GLN A 56 -18.94 -13.80 -8.88
C GLN A 56 -19.10 -12.30 -9.11
N THR A 57 -20.03 -11.68 -8.37
CA THR A 57 -20.13 -10.22 -8.31
C THR A 57 -18.89 -9.66 -7.64
N LEU A 58 -18.22 -8.75 -8.34
CA LEU A 58 -17.10 -7.97 -7.86
C LEU A 58 -17.58 -6.59 -7.40
N THR A 59 -16.79 -5.96 -6.54
CA THR A 59 -17.01 -4.61 -6.05
C THR A 59 -15.92 -3.70 -6.59
N GLY A 60 -16.31 -2.52 -7.07
CA GLY A 60 -15.39 -1.45 -7.45
C GLY A 60 -15.74 -0.15 -6.73
N VAL A 61 -14.86 0.85 -6.74
CA VAL A 61 -15.12 2.18 -6.16
C VAL A 61 -14.93 3.25 -7.23
N PHE A 62 -15.81 4.25 -7.32
CA PHE A 62 -15.54 5.42 -8.15
C PHE A 62 -14.95 6.54 -7.29
N THR A 63 -13.75 7.03 -7.64
CA THR A 63 -12.98 7.93 -6.78
C THR A 63 -12.39 9.17 -7.48
N ASP A 64 -12.67 10.31 -6.88
CA ASP A 64 -11.95 11.58 -6.82
C ASP A 64 -12.14 12.01 -5.34
N SER A 65 -11.66 11.16 -4.42
CA SER A 65 -12.34 10.78 -3.15
C SER A 65 -13.61 9.94 -3.38
N GLU A 66 -14.05 9.14 -2.40
CA GLU A 66 -15.19 8.22 -2.56
C GLU A 66 -16.43 8.96 -3.06
N VAL A 67 -16.88 8.66 -4.28
CA VAL A 67 -18.05 9.31 -4.88
C VAL A 67 -19.31 8.57 -4.45
N VAL A 68 -20.06 9.15 -3.52
CA VAL A 68 -21.25 8.56 -2.89
C VAL A 68 -22.53 9.02 -3.60
N ASN A 69 -23.49 8.10 -3.75
CA ASN A 69 -24.82 8.34 -4.32
C ASN A 69 -24.81 8.81 -5.79
N ILE A 70 -23.80 8.42 -6.57
CA ILE A 70 -23.86 8.49 -8.03
C ILE A 70 -24.48 7.20 -8.58
N GLY A 71 -25.32 7.31 -9.61
CA GLY A 71 -25.89 6.13 -10.28
C GLY A 71 -24.82 5.38 -11.07
N TYR A 72 -24.93 4.05 -11.14
CA TYR A 72 -24.10 3.23 -12.03
C TYR A 72 -24.93 2.15 -12.73
N ARG A 73 -24.52 1.79 -13.95
CA ARG A 73 -25.09 0.69 -14.74
C ARG A 73 -23.98 -0.09 -15.42
N THR A 74 -24.05 -1.42 -15.34
CA THR A 74 -23.27 -2.35 -16.16
C THR A 74 -24.22 -3.17 -17.04
N ALA A 75 -23.70 -4.17 -17.76
CA ALA A 75 -24.55 -5.07 -18.54
C ALA A 75 -25.51 -5.90 -17.66
N THR A 76 -25.16 -6.17 -16.39
CA THR A 76 -25.95 -7.00 -15.48
C THR A 76 -26.31 -6.34 -14.15
N GLN A 77 -25.63 -5.26 -13.76
CA GLN A 77 -25.80 -4.59 -12.48
C GLN A 77 -26.31 -3.14 -12.67
N GLU A 78 -27.09 -2.64 -11.71
CA GLU A 78 -27.52 -1.23 -11.65
C GLU A 78 -27.75 -0.84 -10.19
N GLY A 79 -27.40 0.41 -9.84
CA GLY A 79 -27.62 0.93 -8.51
C GLY A 79 -27.09 2.34 -8.34
N VAL A 80 -26.84 2.71 -7.08
CA VAL A 80 -26.07 3.90 -6.71
C VAL A 80 -24.87 3.47 -5.88
N THR A 81 -23.79 4.25 -5.92
CA THR A 81 -22.62 4.00 -5.08
C THR A 81 -22.96 4.17 -3.59
N ASN A 82 -22.39 3.31 -2.75
CA ASN A 82 -22.64 3.32 -1.30
C ASN A 82 -21.76 4.35 -0.56
N GLU A 83 -21.77 4.34 0.78
CA GLU A 83 -21.02 5.28 1.64
C GLU A 83 -19.50 5.23 1.45
N ASN A 84 -18.97 4.14 0.87
CA ASN A 84 -17.56 3.95 0.52
C ASN A 84 -17.30 4.20 -0.99
N GLY A 85 -18.27 4.76 -1.72
CA GLY A 85 -18.19 4.96 -3.17
C GLY A 85 -18.28 3.67 -3.99
N GLU A 86 -18.71 2.55 -3.38
CA GLU A 86 -18.65 1.23 -4.02
C GLU A 86 -19.82 0.97 -4.99
N PHE A 87 -19.53 0.33 -6.13
CA PHE A 87 -20.47 -0.19 -7.12
C PHE A 87 -20.22 -1.69 -7.39
N SER A 88 -21.25 -2.40 -7.88
CA SER A 88 -21.14 -3.84 -8.20
C SER A 88 -21.03 -4.08 -9.71
N TYR A 89 -20.21 -5.05 -10.11
CA TYR A 89 -20.03 -5.44 -11.52
C TYR A 89 -19.64 -6.92 -11.66
N LEU A 90 -19.68 -7.47 -12.87
CA LEU A 90 -19.04 -8.73 -13.22
C LEU A 90 -17.76 -8.48 -14.03
N GLU A 91 -16.78 -9.37 -13.89
CA GLU A 91 -15.50 -9.28 -14.61
C GLU A 91 -15.70 -9.11 -16.13
N GLY A 92 -15.03 -8.13 -16.72
CA GLY A 92 -15.09 -7.81 -18.16
C GLY A 92 -16.28 -6.95 -18.59
N GLU A 93 -17.16 -6.53 -17.67
CA GLU A 93 -18.20 -5.56 -17.98
C GLU A 93 -17.66 -4.13 -18.09
N SER A 94 -18.38 -3.29 -18.84
CA SER A 94 -18.23 -1.84 -18.76
C SER A 94 -19.25 -1.25 -17.80
N VAL A 95 -18.89 -0.15 -17.15
CA VAL A 95 -19.74 0.63 -16.25
C VAL A 95 -19.96 2.04 -16.82
N VAL A 96 -21.18 2.54 -16.67
CA VAL A 96 -21.56 3.94 -16.93
C VAL A 96 -22.05 4.53 -15.62
N PHE A 97 -21.39 5.60 -15.17
CA PHE A 97 -21.84 6.40 -14.03
C PHE A 97 -22.76 7.53 -14.50
N PHE A 98 -23.76 7.88 -13.71
CA PHE A 98 -24.75 8.88 -14.10
C PHE A 98 -25.37 9.63 -12.92
N ILE A 99 -25.83 10.84 -13.17
CA ILE A 99 -26.62 11.68 -12.26
C ILE A 99 -27.87 12.09 -13.03
N GLY A 100 -29.03 11.55 -12.68
CA GLY A 100 -30.25 11.83 -13.45
C GLY A 100 -30.15 11.37 -14.91
N GLU A 101 -30.27 12.31 -15.86
CA GLU A 101 -30.07 12.07 -17.30
C GLU A 101 -28.63 12.35 -17.78
N LEU A 102 -27.76 12.88 -16.91
CA LEU A 102 -26.36 13.13 -17.22
C LEU A 102 -25.57 11.84 -17.04
N GLU A 103 -25.01 11.31 -18.13
CA GLU A 103 -24.13 10.15 -18.13
C GLU A 103 -22.67 10.57 -18.30
N LEU A 104 -21.78 9.95 -17.54
CA LEU A 104 -20.33 10.02 -17.78
C LEU A 104 -19.96 9.05 -18.92
N PRO A 105 -18.83 9.27 -19.63
CA PRO A 105 -18.33 8.31 -20.61
C PRO A 105 -18.23 6.88 -20.04
N PRO A 106 -18.55 5.84 -20.83
CA PRO A 106 -18.41 4.45 -20.40
C PRO A 106 -16.94 4.07 -20.19
N VAL A 107 -16.67 3.26 -19.17
CA VAL A 107 -15.33 2.77 -18.84
C VAL A 107 -15.37 1.28 -18.50
N GLN A 108 -14.23 0.58 -18.57
CA GLN A 108 -14.14 -0.79 -18.07
C GLN A 108 -14.39 -0.80 -16.55
N ALA A 109 -15.23 -1.72 -16.08
CA ALA A 109 -15.45 -1.91 -14.66
C ALA A 109 -14.23 -2.61 -14.05
N GLN A 110 -13.71 -2.02 -12.97
CA GLN A 110 -12.50 -2.47 -12.28
C GLN A 110 -12.59 -2.06 -10.80
N PRO A 111 -11.71 -2.56 -9.90
CA PRO A 111 -11.89 -2.38 -8.46
C PRO A 111 -11.89 -0.91 -8.00
N VAL A 112 -11.32 0.01 -8.77
CA VAL A 112 -11.38 1.45 -8.52
C VAL A 112 -11.32 2.14 -9.89
N VAL A 113 -12.21 3.09 -10.10
CA VAL A 113 -12.35 3.89 -11.32
C VAL A 113 -12.13 5.34 -10.95
N THR A 114 -11.39 6.07 -11.77
CA THR A 114 -11.05 7.47 -11.59
C THR A 114 -11.56 8.32 -12.77
N PRO A 115 -11.59 9.66 -12.66
CA PRO A 115 -11.83 10.53 -13.80
C PRO A 115 -10.85 10.31 -14.98
N LEU A 116 -9.60 9.91 -14.71
CA LEU A 116 -8.61 9.55 -15.73
C LEU A 116 -9.05 8.30 -16.50
N ASP A 117 -9.50 7.25 -15.80
CA ASP A 117 -10.00 6.02 -16.43
C ASP A 117 -11.21 6.30 -17.33
N ILE A 118 -12.15 7.14 -16.86
CA ILE A 118 -13.34 7.52 -17.63
C ILE A 118 -12.97 8.30 -18.89
N ALA A 119 -11.96 9.18 -18.80
CA ALA A 119 -11.46 9.92 -19.95
C ALA A 119 -10.58 9.05 -20.88
N GLY A 120 -10.06 7.92 -20.40
CA GLY A 120 -9.15 7.05 -21.14
C GLY A 120 -7.79 7.70 -21.39
N THR A 121 -7.27 8.46 -20.42
CA THR A 121 -6.03 9.23 -20.54
C THR A 121 -5.29 9.29 -19.19
N ASP A 122 -4.00 9.53 -19.26
CA ASP A 122 -3.08 9.85 -18.16
C ASP A 122 -2.93 11.36 -17.92
N ASP A 123 -3.44 12.21 -18.83
CA ASP A 123 -3.35 13.67 -18.72
C ASP A 123 -4.44 14.24 -17.79
N LEU A 124 -4.03 14.67 -16.59
CA LEU A 124 -4.91 15.36 -15.64
C LEU A 124 -5.52 16.63 -16.23
N GLU A 125 -4.85 17.31 -17.16
CA GLU A 125 -5.36 18.53 -17.80
C GLU A 125 -6.34 18.26 -18.95
N HIS A 126 -6.57 16.99 -19.31
CA HIS A 126 -7.47 16.63 -20.38
C HIS A 126 -8.89 17.17 -20.11
N PRO A 127 -9.57 17.81 -21.08
CA PRO A 127 -10.85 18.48 -20.84
C PRO A 127 -11.92 17.60 -20.18
N VAL A 128 -11.99 16.32 -20.55
CA VAL A 128 -12.95 15.37 -19.96
C VAL A 128 -12.65 15.15 -18.46
N VAL A 129 -11.38 14.97 -18.10
CA VAL A 129 -10.94 14.78 -16.70
C VAL A 129 -11.29 16.01 -15.88
N VAL A 130 -10.88 17.19 -16.36
CA VAL A 130 -11.14 18.48 -15.71
C VAL A 130 -12.63 18.70 -15.50
N ASN A 131 -13.45 18.47 -16.53
CA ASN A 131 -14.88 18.75 -16.45
C ASN A 131 -15.63 17.76 -15.55
N ILE A 132 -15.21 16.48 -15.52
CA ILE A 132 -15.75 15.48 -14.58
C ILE A 132 -15.38 15.87 -13.15
N ALA A 133 -14.10 16.08 -12.85
CA ALA A 133 -13.62 16.44 -11.50
C ALA A 133 -14.29 17.71 -10.98
N ARG A 134 -14.33 18.77 -11.81
CA ARG A 134 -15.03 20.02 -11.46
C ARG A 134 -16.50 19.77 -11.15
N LEU A 135 -17.19 18.97 -11.95
CA LEU A 135 -18.61 18.70 -11.72
C LEU A 135 -18.81 17.94 -10.40
N LEU A 136 -18.08 16.85 -10.18
CA LEU A 136 -18.20 16.01 -8.99
C LEU A 136 -17.97 16.82 -7.71
N GLN A 137 -16.85 17.52 -7.62
CA GLN A 137 -16.49 18.34 -6.45
C GLN A 137 -17.46 19.53 -6.24
N SER A 138 -18.05 20.06 -7.30
CA SER A 138 -19.06 21.12 -7.18
C SER A 138 -20.42 20.61 -6.72
N LEU A 139 -20.69 19.32 -6.93
CA LEU A 139 -21.94 18.70 -6.49
C LEU A 139 -21.83 18.15 -5.07
N ASP A 140 -20.64 18.06 -4.50
CA ASP A 140 -20.44 17.56 -3.15
C ASP A 140 -21.30 18.31 -2.11
N ALA A 141 -22.01 17.57 -1.26
CA ALA A 141 -23.12 18.09 -0.47
C ALA A 141 -22.70 19.16 0.54
N ASP A 142 -21.56 18.98 1.21
CA ASP A 142 -20.97 19.93 2.17
C ASP A 142 -19.81 20.74 1.57
N GLY A 143 -19.42 20.43 0.33
CA GLY A 143 -18.45 21.20 -0.44
C GLY A 143 -17.01 20.99 0.02
N ASP A 144 -16.76 19.91 0.75
CA ASP A 144 -15.46 19.47 1.26
C ASP A 144 -15.08 18.12 0.62
N PRO A 145 -14.48 18.14 -0.57
CA PRO A 145 -14.18 16.92 -1.31
C PRO A 145 -13.08 16.06 -0.66
N ASP A 146 -12.32 16.60 0.30
CA ASP A 146 -11.22 15.89 1.01
C ASP A 146 -11.74 14.72 1.86
N THR A 147 -13.04 14.71 2.20
CA THR A 147 -13.64 13.63 3.02
C THR A 147 -14.32 12.56 2.17
N LYS A 148 -15.23 12.96 1.30
CA LYS A 148 -15.93 12.15 0.28
C LYS A 148 -16.67 13.11 -0.63
N ILE A 149 -17.01 12.67 -1.84
CA ILE A 149 -17.90 13.44 -2.72
C ILE A 149 -19.31 12.88 -2.60
N GLN A 150 -20.14 13.52 -1.80
CA GLN A 150 -21.53 13.12 -1.61
C GLN A 150 -22.44 13.82 -2.62
N ILE A 151 -22.91 13.10 -3.65
CA ILE A 151 -23.86 13.67 -4.63
C ILE A 151 -25.26 13.78 -3.98
N PRO A 152 -25.87 14.97 -3.88
CA PRO A 152 -27.21 15.12 -3.32
C PRO A 152 -28.26 14.51 -4.25
N ALA A 153 -29.26 13.83 -3.69
CA ALA A 153 -30.34 13.22 -4.48
C ALA A 153 -31.11 14.25 -5.33
N THR A 154 -31.13 15.52 -4.92
CA THR A 154 -31.74 16.63 -5.66
C THR A 154 -31.02 16.97 -6.96
N ALA A 155 -29.73 16.64 -7.08
CA ALA A 155 -28.94 16.91 -8.28
C ALA A 155 -29.47 16.15 -9.50
N ALA A 156 -29.96 14.92 -9.30
CA ALA A 156 -30.53 14.09 -10.36
C ALA A 156 -31.71 14.76 -11.10
N ALA A 157 -32.49 15.62 -10.43
CA ALA A 157 -33.61 16.32 -11.05
C ALA A 157 -33.18 17.51 -11.92
N GLN A 158 -31.93 17.97 -11.79
CA GLN A 158 -31.38 19.12 -12.51
C GLN A 158 -30.32 18.68 -13.55
N ALA A 159 -29.91 17.42 -13.51
CA ALA A 159 -28.81 16.90 -14.30
C ALA A 159 -29.32 16.37 -15.65
N PHE A 160 -29.01 17.15 -16.70
CA PHE A 160 -29.26 16.83 -18.09
C PHE A 160 -27.96 16.49 -18.80
N ALA A 161 -28.05 15.82 -19.96
CA ALA A 161 -26.88 15.47 -20.77
C ALA A 161 -26.00 16.69 -21.08
N VAL A 162 -24.69 16.52 -20.92
CA VAL A 162 -23.65 17.50 -21.24
C VAL A 162 -22.53 16.85 -22.03
N ASP A 163 -21.75 17.66 -22.75
CA ASP A 163 -20.54 17.20 -23.44
C ASP A 163 -19.31 17.53 -22.58
N PHE A 164 -18.73 16.51 -21.95
CA PHE A 164 -17.52 16.64 -21.14
C PHE A 164 -16.27 16.93 -21.97
N ALA A 165 -16.28 16.71 -23.28
CA ALA A 165 -15.14 16.99 -24.16
C ALA A 165 -15.01 18.47 -24.53
N LEU A 166 -15.97 19.32 -24.13
CA LEU A 166 -15.89 20.76 -24.35
C LEU A 166 -14.69 21.38 -23.62
N PRO A 167 -14.06 22.42 -24.19
CA PRO A 167 -13.05 23.18 -23.47
C PRO A 167 -13.58 23.67 -22.11
N PRO A 168 -12.79 23.61 -21.02
CA PRO A 168 -13.28 23.95 -19.67
C PRO A 168 -13.92 25.33 -19.54
N GLU A 169 -13.47 26.31 -20.34
CA GLU A 169 -14.01 27.68 -20.35
C GLU A 169 -15.38 27.78 -21.05
N GLN A 170 -15.73 26.79 -21.88
CA GLN A 170 -17.04 26.66 -22.49
C GLN A 170 -17.97 25.82 -21.61
N PHE A 171 -17.46 24.72 -21.04
CA PHE A 171 -18.20 23.84 -20.15
C PHE A 171 -18.79 24.60 -18.95
N GLU A 172 -17.99 25.45 -18.29
CA GLU A 172 -18.44 26.24 -17.14
C GLU A 172 -19.55 27.27 -17.46
N LYS A 173 -19.74 27.59 -18.74
CA LYS A 173 -20.74 28.56 -19.21
C LYS A 173 -22.01 27.89 -19.74
N LEU A 174 -22.07 26.56 -19.77
CA LEU A 174 -23.26 25.86 -20.21
C LEU A 174 -24.40 26.08 -19.23
N ASP A 175 -25.55 26.56 -19.72
CA ASP A 175 -26.74 26.76 -18.89
C ASP A 175 -27.15 25.48 -18.15
N THR A 176 -26.97 24.31 -18.76
CA THR A 176 -27.23 23.00 -18.12
C THR A 176 -26.34 22.76 -16.91
N VAL A 177 -25.02 23.02 -17.02
CA VAL A 177 -24.06 22.88 -15.93
C VAL A 177 -24.31 23.92 -14.84
N VAL A 178 -24.49 25.18 -15.24
CA VAL A 178 -24.76 26.29 -14.29
C VAL A 178 -26.04 26.04 -13.50
N ASN A 179 -27.12 25.62 -14.16
CA ASN A 179 -28.38 25.32 -13.48
C ASN A 179 -28.29 24.09 -12.58
N LEU A 180 -27.58 23.03 -13.03
CA LEU A 180 -27.35 21.84 -12.23
C LEU A 180 -26.63 22.19 -10.92
N VAL A 181 -25.46 22.84 -10.99
CA VAL A 181 -24.68 23.16 -9.79
C VAL A 181 -25.46 24.09 -8.86
N ALA A 182 -26.11 25.13 -9.39
CA ALA A 182 -26.87 26.10 -8.60
C ALA A 182 -28.10 25.49 -7.88
N ASN A 183 -28.66 24.39 -8.38
CA ASN A 183 -29.88 23.77 -7.85
C ASN A 183 -29.66 22.32 -7.41
N SER A 184 -28.40 21.90 -7.27
CA SER A 184 -28.01 20.52 -6.96
C SER A 184 -28.43 20.07 -5.56
N GLY A 185 -28.54 21.02 -4.62
CA GLY A 185 -28.66 20.75 -3.19
C GLY A 185 -27.33 20.75 -2.43
N SER A 186 -26.21 20.98 -3.13
CA SER A 186 -24.90 21.26 -2.54
C SER A 186 -24.86 22.66 -1.91
N VAL A 187 -23.93 22.88 -0.97
CA VAL A 187 -23.52 24.22 -0.53
C VAL A 187 -22.82 25.01 -1.64
N ASN A 188 -22.17 24.32 -2.59
CA ASN A 188 -21.55 24.91 -3.76
C ASN A 188 -22.63 25.25 -4.79
N THR A 189 -22.84 26.55 -5.03
CA THR A 189 -23.82 27.04 -6.01
C THR A 189 -23.19 27.48 -7.32
N SER A 190 -21.90 27.22 -7.51
CA SER A 190 -21.14 27.51 -8.73
C SER A 190 -20.05 26.47 -8.92
N LEU A 191 -19.68 26.22 -10.17
CA LEU A 191 -18.64 25.25 -10.50
C LEU A 191 -17.30 25.65 -9.86
N VAL A 192 -16.64 24.72 -9.17
CA VAL A 192 -15.29 24.91 -8.64
C VAL A 192 -14.31 25.25 -9.77
N SER A 193 -13.23 25.95 -9.44
CA SER A 193 -12.24 26.34 -10.45
C SER A 193 -11.48 25.12 -11.00
N LYS A 194 -10.95 25.23 -12.24
CA LYS A 194 -10.07 24.19 -12.82
C LYS A 194 -8.92 23.86 -11.87
N THR A 195 -8.27 24.86 -11.30
CA THR A 195 -7.12 24.67 -10.41
C THR A 195 -7.48 23.90 -9.15
N GLN A 196 -8.57 24.27 -8.48
CA GLN A 196 -9.03 23.54 -7.28
C GLN A 196 -9.36 22.09 -7.61
N ALA A 197 -10.06 21.86 -8.73
CA ALA A 197 -10.43 20.51 -9.14
C ALA A 197 -9.22 19.61 -9.39
N LEU A 198 -8.19 20.15 -10.05
CA LEU A 198 -6.95 19.42 -10.34
C LEU A 198 -6.09 19.19 -9.10
N GLU A 199 -6.03 20.17 -8.19
CA GLU A 199 -5.30 20.04 -6.93
C GLU A 199 -5.90 18.93 -6.08
N HIS A 200 -7.23 18.91 -5.95
CA HIS A 200 -7.93 17.85 -5.23
C HIS A 200 -7.76 16.48 -5.90
N LEU A 201 -8.02 16.37 -7.21
CA LEU A 201 -7.91 15.11 -7.94
C LEU A 201 -6.49 14.54 -7.88
N SER A 202 -5.47 15.39 -8.04
CA SER A 202 -4.08 14.95 -7.90
C SER A 202 -3.77 14.45 -6.48
N GLY A 203 -4.28 15.14 -5.46
CA GLY A 203 -4.15 14.73 -4.06
C GLY A 203 -4.81 13.39 -3.74
N SER A 204 -6.03 13.17 -4.24
CA SER A 204 -6.78 11.93 -4.03
C SER A 204 -6.13 10.75 -4.77
N LEU A 205 -5.68 10.96 -6.01
CA LEU A 205 -4.96 9.94 -6.76
C LEU A 205 -3.61 9.59 -6.15
N SER A 206 -2.89 10.57 -5.57
CA SER A 206 -1.61 10.33 -4.89
C SER A 206 -1.72 9.33 -3.73
N GLN A 207 -2.93 9.09 -3.20
CA GLN A 207 -3.16 8.06 -2.18
C GLN A 207 -3.07 6.64 -2.75
N LEU A 208 -3.23 6.45 -4.07
CA LEU A 208 -3.23 5.12 -4.69
C LEU A 208 -1.87 4.44 -4.59
N ILE A 209 -0.75 5.16 -4.60
CA ILE A 209 0.57 4.54 -4.48
C ILE A 209 0.91 4.12 -3.05
N LEU A 210 0.28 4.73 -2.03
CA LEU A 210 0.59 4.47 -0.62
C LEU A 210 0.34 3.03 -0.22
N GLY A 211 1.13 2.52 0.73
CA GLY A 211 1.11 1.13 1.18
C GLY A 211 2.23 0.30 0.56
N THR A 212 2.16 -1.01 0.74
CA THR A 212 3.21 -1.93 0.30
C THR A 212 2.81 -2.70 -0.93
N TRP A 213 3.74 -2.79 -1.87
CA TRP A 213 3.66 -3.50 -3.12
C TRP A 213 4.68 -4.61 -3.14
N ARG A 214 4.26 -5.83 -3.48
CA ARG A 214 5.14 -7.00 -3.55
C ARG A 214 5.35 -7.41 -4.98
N PHE A 215 6.61 -7.69 -5.32
CA PHE A 215 7.00 -8.42 -6.50
C PHE A 215 7.73 -9.68 -6.06
N ALA A 216 7.33 -10.84 -6.57
CA ALA A 216 7.93 -12.11 -6.17
C ALA A 216 8.07 -13.03 -7.38
N THR A 217 9.22 -13.67 -7.47
CA THR A 217 9.55 -14.70 -8.46
C THR A 217 9.94 -16.00 -7.74
N GLU A 218 10.51 -16.96 -8.45
CA GLU A 218 11.04 -18.17 -7.81
C GLU A 218 12.34 -17.91 -7.02
N SER A 219 13.09 -16.85 -7.36
CA SER A 219 14.39 -16.51 -6.75
C SER A 219 14.37 -15.22 -5.93
N SER A 220 13.52 -14.25 -6.30
CA SER A 220 13.45 -12.93 -5.67
C SER A 220 12.13 -12.73 -4.93
N ASP A 221 12.16 -12.03 -3.80
CA ASP A 221 10.99 -11.50 -3.12
C ASP A 221 11.28 -10.07 -2.65
N LEU A 222 10.48 -9.12 -3.10
CA LEU A 222 10.66 -7.70 -2.87
C LEU A 222 9.37 -7.09 -2.36
N VAL A 223 9.49 -6.24 -1.34
CA VAL A 223 8.43 -5.34 -0.88
C VAL A 223 8.86 -3.89 -0.98
N LEU A 224 8.04 -3.07 -1.65
CA LEU A 224 8.22 -1.63 -1.79
C LEU A 224 7.08 -0.91 -1.09
N THR A 225 7.41 -0.18 -0.03
CA THR A 225 6.46 0.48 0.87
C THR A 225 6.52 1.98 0.70
N PHE A 226 5.44 2.58 0.20
CA PHE A 226 5.28 4.03 0.09
C PHE A 226 4.48 4.58 1.28
N MET A 227 5.02 5.60 1.94
CA MET A 227 4.44 6.20 3.14
C MET A 227 3.89 7.60 2.87
N GLN A 228 2.88 8.00 3.64
CA GLN A 228 2.18 9.27 3.48
C GLN A 228 3.07 10.50 3.78
N ASN A 229 4.14 10.31 4.56
CA ASN A 229 5.11 11.37 4.85
C ASN A 229 6.13 11.60 3.72
N GLY A 230 5.95 10.96 2.56
CA GLY A 230 6.85 11.09 1.40
C GLY A 230 8.13 10.25 1.50
N GLN A 231 8.21 9.31 2.44
CA GLN A 231 9.30 8.33 2.50
C GLN A 231 8.89 6.99 1.87
N TYR A 232 9.85 6.25 1.34
CA TYR A 232 9.66 4.86 0.95
C TYR A 232 10.68 3.95 1.63
N MET A 233 10.34 2.68 1.76
CA MET A 233 11.23 1.60 2.16
C MET A 233 11.09 0.46 1.15
N LEU A 234 12.18 0.13 0.47
CA LEU A 234 12.34 -1.07 -0.33
C LEU A 234 13.10 -2.10 0.50
N ALA A 235 12.63 -3.34 0.48
CA ALA A 235 13.35 -4.49 1.00
C ALA A 235 13.31 -5.59 -0.04
N GLU A 236 14.48 -6.06 -0.45
CA GLU A 236 14.63 -7.06 -1.49
C GLU A 236 15.51 -8.20 -0.98
N VAL A 237 15.06 -9.43 -1.25
CA VAL A 237 15.85 -10.63 -1.03
C VAL A 237 16.00 -11.42 -2.33
N ASP A 238 17.24 -11.57 -2.76
CA ASP A 238 17.66 -12.38 -3.92
C ASP A 238 19.15 -12.75 -3.78
N GLU A 239 19.65 -13.59 -4.69
CA GLU A 239 21.06 -13.94 -4.81
C GLU A 239 21.89 -12.70 -5.24
N ALA A 240 22.86 -12.33 -4.42
CA ALA A 240 23.74 -11.19 -4.71
C ALA A 240 24.52 -11.36 -6.02
N ASP A 241 24.70 -10.26 -6.74
CA ASP A 241 25.43 -10.20 -7.99
C ASP A 241 26.48 -9.06 -8.00
N GLY A 242 26.85 -8.58 -9.18
CA GLY A 242 27.82 -7.49 -9.32
C GLY A 242 27.26 -6.12 -9.00
N ASP A 243 25.93 -5.97 -9.03
CA ASP A 243 25.23 -4.70 -8.96
C ASP A 243 24.53 -4.54 -7.61
N GLY A 244 24.09 -5.63 -6.97
CA GLY A 244 23.47 -5.56 -5.65
C GLY A 244 23.42 -6.86 -4.86
N GLN A 245 22.75 -6.78 -3.71
CA GLN A 245 22.61 -7.86 -2.74
C GLN A 245 21.31 -7.71 -1.94
N SER A 246 20.88 -8.78 -1.27
CA SER A 246 19.75 -8.70 -0.32
C SER A 246 19.97 -7.58 0.69
N GLY A 247 18.95 -6.76 0.92
CA GLY A 247 19.06 -5.59 1.78
C GLY A 247 17.85 -4.66 1.69
N ILE A 248 18.06 -3.43 2.11
CA ILE A 248 17.07 -2.36 2.12
C ILE A 248 17.58 -1.10 1.42
N GLU A 249 16.62 -0.31 0.97
CA GLU A 249 16.80 1.07 0.52
C GLU A 249 15.66 1.93 1.10
N ARG A 250 16.02 3.03 1.75
CA ARG A 250 15.09 4.02 2.31
C ARG A 250 15.38 5.38 1.68
N GLY A 251 14.35 6.04 1.18
CA GLY A 251 14.51 7.36 0.58
C GLY A 251 13.27 8.22 0.67
N VAL A 252 13.39 9.43 0.13
CA VAL A 252 12.30 10.39 -0.02
C VAL A 252 11.83 10.35 -1.46
N TYR A 253 10.52 10.28 -1.67
CA TYR A 253 9.92 10.24 -2.99
C TYR A 253 8.84 11.30 -3.20
N THR A 254 8.63 11.67 -4.46
CA THR A 254 7.34 12.18 -4.94
C THR A 254 6.86 11.30 -6.07
N TRP A 255 5.54 11.19 -6.24
CA TRP A 255 4.94 10.42 -7.32
C TRP A 255 3.92 11.29 -8.04
N ASP A 256 3.98 11.27 -9.38
CA ASP A 256 2.98 11.92 -10.22
C ASP A 256 1.93 10.88 -10.65
N PRO A 257 0.70 10.94 -10.11
CA PRO A 257 -0.35 10.00 -10.48
C PRO A 257 -0.78 10.10 -11.95
N ALA A 258 -0.49 11.22 -12.62
CA ALA A 258 -0.79 11.40 -14.04
C ALA A 258 0.16 10.53 -14.87
N THR A 259 1.45 10.76 -14.73
CA THR A 259 2.48 10.12 -15.57
C THR A 259 3.01 8.80 -15.02
N GLY A 260 2.69 8.49 -13.76
CA GLY A 260 3.28 7.41 -12.99
C GLY A 260 4.72 7.68 -12.54
N GLU A 261 5.33 8.82 -12.89
CA GLU A 261 6.74 9.08 -12.63
C GLU A 261 7.02 9.19 -11.13
N VAL A 262 7.96 8.36 -10.66
CA VAL A 262 8.52 8.48 -9.31
C VAL A 262 9.78 9.31 -9.36
N THR A 263 9.89 10.23 -8.43
CA THR A 263 11.10 11.03 -8.23
C THR A 263 11.72 10.67 -6.90
N VAL A 264 12.92 10.12 -6.92
CA VAL A 264 13.73 9.97 -5.71
C VAL A 264 14.42 11.30 -5.43
N LYS A 265 14.05 11.92 -4.30
CA LYS A 265 14.57 13.22 -3.88
C LYS A 265 15.87 13.10 -3.11
N GLU A 266 16.01 12.01 -2.36
CA GLU A 266 17.15 11.74 -1.49
C GLU A 266 17.15 10.25 -1.11
N ILE A 267 18.30 9.61 -1.16
CA ILE A 267 18.53 8.32 -0.50
C ILE A 267 18.98 8.58 0.93
N LEU A 268 18.18 8.10 1.89
CA LEU A 268 18.46 8.23 3.32
C LEU A 268 19.27 7.04 3.83
N TRP A 269 19.05 5.85 3.27
CA TRP A 269 19.77 4.64 3.64
C TRP A 269 19.78 3.65 2.49
N ASP A 270 20.90 2.97 2.26
CA ASP A 270 21.05 1.97 1.21
C ASP A 270 22.05 0.90 1.68
N THR A 271 21.63 -0.37 1.60
CA THR A 271 22.43 -1.55 1.94
C THR A 271 22.43 -2.61 0.84
N ASN A 272 21.63 -2.44 -0.21
CA ASN A 272 21.46 -3.39 -1.30
C ASN A 272 22.21 -2.97 -2.58
N GLY A 273 22.84 -1.78 -2.60
CA GLY A 273 23.68 -1.34 -3.71
C GLY A 273 22.85 -0.67 -4.81
N HIS A 274 23.02 -1.11 -6.06
CA HIS A 274 22.30 -0.54 -7.20
C HIS A 274 20.90 -1.15 -7.40
N TRP A 275 20.48 -2.10 -6.55
CA TRP A 275 19.13 -2.65 -6.59
C TRP A 275 18.12 -1.64 -6.02
N GLY A 276 17.03 -1.38 -6.75
CA GLY A 276 15.98 -0.47 -6.30
C GLY A 276 15.97 0.85 -7.05
N MET A 277 15.90 1.96 -6.30
CA MET A 277 15.67 3.29 -6.83
C MET A 277 16.86 4.25 -6.63
N SER A 278 17.95 3.80 -6.00
CA SER A 278 19.16 4.56 -5.67
C SER A 278 19.85 5.18 -6.89
N ASP A 279 19.81 4.49 -8.02
CA ASP A 279 20.39 5.00 -9.28
C ASP A 279 19.66 6.22 -9.86
N PHE A 280 18.49 6.57 -9.31
CA PHE A 280 17.65 7.68 -9.75
C PHE A 280 17.64 8.87 -8.77
N ASP A 281 18.60 8.93 -7.82
CA ASP A 281 18.67 9.98 -6.81
C ASP A 281 19.04 11.37 -7.36
N GLU A 282 18.09 12.32 -7.32
CA GLU A 282 18.32 13.71 -7.71
C GLU A 282 19.37 14.41 -6.83
N SER A 283 19.51 14.00 -5.55
CA SER A 283 20.49 14.57 -4.63
C SER A 283 21.93 14.28 -5.06
N ALA A 284 22.13 13.15 -5.74
CA ALA A 284 23.38 12.75 -6.38
C ALA A 284 23.63 13.47 -7.72
N GLY A 285 22.70 14.33 -8.15
CA GLY A 285 22.80 15.16 -9.36
C GLY A 285 22.26 14.49 -10.63
N TRP A 286 21.47 13.42 -10.49
CA TRP A 286 20.83 12.74 -11.61
C TRP A 286 19.59 13.50 -12.09
N ASP A 287 19.47 13.72 -13.41
CA ASP A 287 18.37 14.46 -14.05
C ASP A 287 17.74 13.71 -15.25
N GLY A 288 17.94 12.38 -15.28
CA GLY A 288 17.53 11.49 -16.37
C GLY A 288 16.05 11.10 -16.40
N GLU A 289 15.74 10.07 -17.20
CA GLU A 289 14.40 9.48 -17.31
C GLU A 289 14.06 8.65 -16.07
N ARG A 290 12.83 8.76 -15.54
CA ARG A 290 12.44 8.25 -14.21
C ARG A 290 11.76 6.88 -14.26
N ILE A 291 11.87 6.12 -13.17
CA ILE A 291 11.00 4.97 -12.91
C ILE A 291 9.54 5.41 -12.98
N LYS A 292 8.71 4.60 -13.65
CA LYS A 292 7.25 4.81 -13.70
C LYS A 292 6.53 3.70 -12.95
N ILE A 293 5.70 4.08 -12.00
CA ILE A 293 4.78 3.19 -11.28
C ILE A 293 3.37 3.60 -11.65
N LEU A 294 2.72 2.79 -12.48
CA LEU A 294 1.32 2.94 -12.85
C LEU A 294 0.50 2.00 -11.98
N VAL A 295 -0.18 2.57 -11.00
CA VAL A 295 -1.13 1.84 -10.17
C VAL A 295 -2.39 1.61 -11.00
N ASP A 296 -2.85 0.35 -11.08
CA ASP A 296 -4.13 0.06 -11.71
C ASP A 296 -5.23 0.83 -11.00
N GLY A 297 -6.31 1.15 -11.71
CA GLY A 297 -7.42 1.89 -11.11
C GLY A 297 -7.75 1.28 -9.76
N GLY A 298 -7.93 -0.06 -9.73
CA GLY A 298 -8.16 -0.94 -8.57
C GLY A 298 -7.28 -0.79 -7.34
N GLY A 299 -6.11 -0.17 -7.45
CA GLY A 299 -5.12 -0.14 -6.40
C GLY A 299 -4.73 -1.55 -5.94
N THR A 300 -4.79 -2.58 -6.80
CA THR A 300 -4.39 -3.95 -6.45
C THR A 300 -3.12 -4.39 -7.16
N LYS A 301 -2.80 -3.75 -8.29
CA LYS A 301 -1.62 -3.99 -9.08
C LYS A 301 -0.91 -2.68 -9.38
N ALA A 302 0.40 -2.74 -9.49
CA ALA A 302 1.18 -1.63 -10.01
C ALA A 302 2.13 -2.17 -11.08
N ILE A 303 2.20 -1.47 -12.21
CA ILE A 303 3.16 -1.76 -13.27
C ILE A 303 4.35 -0.84 -13.05
N VAL A 304 5.51 -1.41 -12.76
CA VAL A 304 6.77 -0.70 -12.60
C VAL A 304 7.56 -0.83 -13.90
N THR A 305 7.92 0.31 -14.50
CA THR A 305 8.70 0.38 -15.74
C THR A 305 10.01 1.10 -15.47
N ASP A 306 11.10 0.45 -15.84
CA ASP A 306 12.43 1.00 -15.79
C ASP A 306 12.69 1.87 -17.05
N PRO A 307 13.10 3.14 -16.88
CA PRO A 307 13.48 4.02 -17.98
C PRO A 307 14.68 3.51 -18.79
N GLU A 308 15.62 2.76 -18.19
CA GLU A 308 16.76 2.18 -18.89
C GLU A 308 16.37 0.99 -19.78
N GLY A 309 15.13 0.52 -19.65
CA GLY A 309 14.53 -0.56 -20.41
C GLY A 309 14.41 -1.87 -19.61
N GLY A 310 13.74 -2.85 -20.21
CA GLY A 310 13.39 -4.10 -19.53
C GLY A 310 11.92 -4.45 -19.74
N GLU A 311 11.54 -5.64 -19.31
CA GLU A 311 10.12 -6.02 -19.28
C GLU A 311 9.44 -5.35 -18.07
N PRO A 312 8.27 -4.70 -18.23
CA PRO A 312 7.55 -4.11 -17.10
C PRO A 312 7.25 -5.15 -16.02
N MET A 313 7.53 -4.78 -14.78
CA MET A 313 7.27 -5.63 -13.61
C MET A 313 5.85 -5.38 -13.09
N THR A 314 5.13 -6.45 -12.77
CA THR A 314 3.79 -6.34 -12.17
C THR A 314 3.86 -6.65 -10.69
N PHE A 315 3.71 -5.61 -9.89
CA PHE A 315 3.62 -5.69 -8.44
C PHE A 315 2.17 -5.91 -8.02
N THR A 316 1.97 -6.61 -6.91
CA THR A 316 0.66 -6.81 -6.28
C THR A 316 0.64 -6.13 -4.93
N ARG A 317 -0.45 -5.44 -4.57
CA ARG A 317 -0.57 -4.84 -3.24
C ARG A 317 -0.52 -5.91 -2.15
N VAL A 318 0.28 -5.68 -1.12
CA VAL A 318 0.26 -6.51 0.09
C VAL A 318 -1.08 -6.32 0.79
N ALA A 319 -1.81 -7.42 0.96
CA ALA A 319 -3.11 -7.40 1.60
C ALA A 319 -3.00 -6.96 3.07
N ARG A 320 -4.02 -6.27 3.54
CA ARG A 320 -4.20 -5.96 4.96
C ARG A 320 -5.38 -6.75 5.48
N SER A 321 -5.15 -7.60 6.48
CA SER A 321 -6.24 -8.30 7.16
C SER A 321 -7.12 -7.29 7.92
N SER A 322 -8.40 -7.60 8.12
CA SER A 322 -9.30 -6.80 8.97
C SER A 322 -9.05 -6.99 10.46
N ASP A 323 -8.63 -8.19 10.86
CA ASP A 323 -8.64 -8.69 12.24
C ASP A 323 -7.39 -9.52 12.61
N GLY A 324 -6.50 -9.79 11.66
CA GLY A 324 -5.20 -10.44 11.87
C GLY A 324 -4.00 -9.50 11.73
N ILE A 325 -2.80 -10.08 11.72
CA ILE A 325 -1.53 -9.34 11.64
C ILE A 325 -1.00 -9.15 10.21
N VAL A 326 -1.57 -9.86 9.22
CA VAL A 326 -1.18 -9.72 7.80
C VAL A 326 -1.36 -8.27 7.35
N GLY A 327 -0.31 -7.71 6.77
CA GLY A 327 -0.18 -6.30 6.41
C GLY A 327 1.21 -5.76 6.74
N THR A 328 1.40 -4.47 6.47
CA THR A 328 2.66 -3.75 6.75
C THR A 328 2.49 -2.78 7.90
N TRP A 329 3.50 -2.75 8.76
CA TRP A 329 3.53 -2.03 10.01
C TRP A 329 4.86 -1.28 10.15
N VAL A 330 4.83 -0.04 10.61
CA VAL A 330 5.99 0.83 10.71
C VAL A 330 6.13 1.39 12.12
N MET A 331 7.37 1.49 12.60
CA MET A 331 7.73 2.31 13.74
C MET A 331 8.90 3.21 13.36
N THR A 332 9.02 4.36 14.04
CA THR A 332 10.23 5.18 13.99
C THR A 332 10.77 5.41 15.38
N GLU A 333 12.08 5.45 15.51
CA GLU A 333 12.79 5.70 16.77
C GLU A 333 13.69 6.92 16.62
N PHE A 334 13.58 7.87 17.55
CA PHE A 334 14.41 9.06 17.57
C PHE A 334 15.61 8.88 18.48
N PHE A 335 16.77 9.27 17.97
CA PHE A 335 18.02 9.34 18.74
C PHE A 335 18.45 10.80 18.92
N PRO A 336 18.11 11.45 20.05
CA PRO A 336 18.38 12.89 20.25
C PRO A 336 19.86 13.25 20.16
N ASP A 337 20.73 12.37 20.63
CA ASP A 337 22.18 12.57 20.64
C ASP A 337 22.79 12.64 19.24
N ARG A 338 22.21 11.92 18.28
CA ARG A 338 22.64 11.87 16.88
C ARG A 338 21.77 12.75 15.97
N ARG A 339 20.62 13.20 16.48
CA ARG A 339 19.56 13.90 15.72
C ARG A 339 19.11 13.09 14.50
N ASP A 340 18.98 11.79 14.70
CA ASP A 340 18.67 10.83 13.65
C ASP A 340 17.38 10.06 13.99
N VAL A 341 16.70 9.57 12.96
CA VAL A 341 15.46 8.78 13.06
C VAL A 341 15.67 7.45 12.34
N SER A 342 15.71 6.37 13.12
CA SER A 342 15.63 5.01 12.58
C SER A 342 14.18 4.66 12.30
N MET A 343 13.97 3.79 11.33
CA MET A 343 12.69 3.27 10.89
C MET A 343 12.77 1.74 10.76
N ALA A 344 11.79 1.06 11.32
CA ALA A 344 11.57 -0.36 11.08
C ALA A 344 10.22 -0.56 10.40
N VAL A 345 10.22 -1.29 9.27
CA VAL A 345 9.05 -1.68 8.51
C VAL A 345 8.92 -3.21 8.56
N LEU A 346 7.88 -3.68 9.25
CA LEU A 346 7.53 -5.08 9.42
C LEU A 346 6.37 -5.44 8.50
N THR A 347 6.57 -6.39 7.59
CA THR A 347 5.53 -6.86 6.66
C THR A 347 5.21 -8.32 6.92
N PHE A 348 3.97 -8.64 7.26
CA PHE A 348 3.45 -10.01 7.33
C PHE A 348 2.62 -10.33 6.09
N LEU A 349 3.02 -11.36 5.35
CA LEU A 349 2.38 -11.77 4.10
C LEU A 349 1.38 -12.90 4.33
N SER A 350 0.31 -12.92 3.53
CA SER A 350 -0.77 -13.91 3.66
C SER A 350 -0.33 -15.36 3.37
N ASP A 351 0.81 -15.55 2.71
CA ASP A 351 1.41 -16.85 2.44
C ASP A 351 2.30 -17.36 3.60
N GLY A 352 2.35 -16.64 4.72
CA GLY A 352 3.09 -17.03 5.91
C GLY A 352 4.55 -16.57 5.93
N LYS A 353 4.94 -15.68 5.01
CA LYS A 353 6.27 -15.06 4.99
C LYS A 353 6.28 -13.68 5.66
N TYR A 354 7.43 -13.22 6.10
CA TYR A 354 7.59 -11.88 6.64
C TYR A 354 8.86 -11.19 6.15
N PHE A 355 8.86 -9.87 6.22
CA PHE A 355 10.02 -9.00 6.08
C PHE A 355 10.16 -8.12 7.32
N VAL A 356 11.37 -7.97 7.84
CA VAL A 356 11.77 -6.87 8.73
C VAL A 356 12.80 -6.04 7.99
N ALA A 357 12.44 -4.83 7.60
CA ALA A 357 13.33 -3.88 6.97
C ALA A 357 13.64 -2.77 7.97
N GLN A 358 14.89 -2.65 8.39
CA GLN A 358 15.27 -1.67 9.41
C GLN A 358 16.54 -0.94 9.01
N ASP A 359 16.52 0.39 9.12
CA ASP A 359 17.71 1.21 8.99
C ASP A 359 18.25 1.66 10.35
N GLY A 360 19.49 2.12 10.39
CA GLY A 360 20.12 2.60 11.61
C GLY A 360 21.62 2.32 11.66
N GLU A 361 22.33 3.10 12.45
CA GLU A 361 23.76 2.90 12.67
C GLU A 361 24.02 1.59 13.43
N ILE A 362 25.10 0.88 13.09
CA ILE A 362 25.53 -0.35 13.76
C ILE A 362 25.59 -0.13 15.27
N ASP A 363 24.88 -0.96 16.03
CA ASP A 363 25.07 -1.05 17.47
C ASP A 363 26.00 -2.24 17.78
N ALA A 364 27.25 -1.92 18.10
CA ALA A 364 28.27 -2.93 18.42
C ALA A 364 28.00 -3.68 19.73
N LEU A 365 27.02 -3.24 20.54
CA LEU A 365 26.65 -3.89 21.81
C LEU A 365 25.60 -4.98 21.62
N ASP A 366 24.65 -4.76 20.70
CA ASP A 366 23.62 -5.74 20.37
C ASP A 366 23.95 -6.55 19.10
N GLY A 367 24.93 -6.14 18.30
CA GLY A 367 25.38 -6.93 17.17
C GLY A 367 24.42 -6.96 15.98
N GLY A 368 23.49 -6.01 15.87
CA GLY A 368 22.79 -5.79 14.61
C GLY A 368 23.08 -4.46 13.92
N THR A 369 22.47 -4.35 12.75
CA THR A 369 22.82 -3.38 11.72
C THR A 369 21.62 -3.16 10.81
N ALA A 370 21.63 -2.06 10.05
CA ALA A 370 20.68 -1.86 8.98
C ALA A 370 20.68 -3.03 7.98
N GLY A 371 19.49 -3.43 7.53
CA GLY A 371 19.33 -4.55 6.63
C GLY A 371 17.91 -5.11 6.59
N VAL A 372 17.79 -6.29 5.99
CA VAL A 372 16.55 -7.06 5.86
C VAL A 372 16.65 -8.40 6.59
N GLU A 373 15.60 -8.74 7.31
CA GLU A 373 15.32 -10.11 7.74
C GLU A 373 14.09 -10.62 6.97
N TYR A 374 14.17 -11.83 6.43
CA TYR A 374 13.08 -12.46 5.68
C TYR A 374 12.96 -13.93 6.06
N GLY A 375 11.75 -14.38 6.32
CA GLY A 375 11.52 -15.73 6.80
C GLY A 375 10.06 -16.16 6.75
N GLU A 376 9.77 -17.27 7.43
CA GLU A 376 8.44 -17.80 7.63
C GLU A 376 7.99 -17.62 9.08
N TYR A 377 6.74 -17.22 9.27
CA TYR A 377 6.17 -17.01 10.60
C TYR A 377 4.99 -17.94 10.90
N VAL A 378 4.63 -17.98 12.18
CA VAL A 378 3.38 -18.54 12.70
C VAL A 378 2.75 -17.57 13.67
N TRP A 379 1.46 -17.35 13.51
CA TRP A 379 0.70 -16.55 14.48
C TRP A 379 -0.57 -17.28 14.87
N ASN A 380 -0.80 -17.37 16.19
CA ASN A 380 -2.01 -17.94 16.74
C ASN A 380 -2.98 -16.83 17.12
N ALA A 381 -4.00 -16.61 16.30
CA ALA A 381 -5.01 -15.56 16.53
C ALA A 381 -5.77 -15.68 17.85
N ALA A 382 -5.86 -16.89 18.44
CA ALA A 382 -6.57 -17.09 19.70
C ALA A 382 -5.72 -16.71 20.92
N THR A 383 -4.40 -16.83 20.82
CA THR A 383 -3.49 -16.52 21.93
C THR A 383 -2.71 -15.24 21.73
N GLY A 384 -2.57 -14.76 20.49
CA GLY A 384 -1.67 -13.67 20.12
C GLY A 384 -0.21 -14.11 19.91
N ALA A 385 0.12 -15.38 20.15
CA ALA A 385 1.51 -15.85 20.08
C ALA A 385 2.02 -15.83 18.63
N LEU A 386 3.06 -15.03 18.38
CA LEU A 386 3.85 -14.97 17.15
C LEU A 386 5.16 -15.72 17.37
N GLY A 387 5.56 -16.57 16.44
CA GLY A 387 6.88 -17.18 16.39
C GLY A 387 7.42 -17.19 14.96
N VAL A 388 8.73 -17.41 14.83
CA VAL A 388 9.42 -17.60 13.56
C VAL A 388 9.63 -19.10 13.34
N LYS A 389 9.21 -19.60 12.19
CA LYS A 389 9.45 -21.00 11.78
C LYS A 389 10.86 -21.19 11.24
N GLN A 390 11.30 -20.21 10.46
CA GLN A 390 12.55 -20.25 9.73
C GLN A 390 12.93 -18.84 9.28
N VAL A 391 14.13 -18.40 9.62
CA VAL A 391 14.83 -17.29 8.99
C VAL A 391 15.46 -17.82 7.70
N ILE A 392 15.19 -17.15 6.58
CA ILE A 392 15.69 -17.51 5.25
C ILE A 392 16.85 -16.58 4.85
N VAL A 393 16.67 -15.27 5.07
CA VAL A 393 17.70 -14.25 4.87
C VAL A 393 17.75 -13.39 6.12
N ASP A 394 18.95 -13.09 6.58
CA ASP A 394 19.22 -12.18 7.69
C ASP A 394 20.48 -11.38 7.34
N THR A 395 20.30 -10.08 7.10
CA THR A 395 21.39 -9.13 6.89
C THR A 395 21.46 -8.07 7.98
N ASN A 396 20.52 -8.07 8.91
CA ASN A 396 20.42 -7.08 10.00
C ASN A 396 20.92 -7.63 11.35
N GLY A 397 21.31 -8.91 11.39
CA GLY A 397 21.93 -9.57 12.53
C GLY A 397 20.93 -9.82 13.66
N ALA A 398 21.19 -9.23 14.82
CA ALA A 398 20.33 -9.45 15.97
C ALA A 398 19.02 -8.65 15.96
N TRP A 399 18.85 -7.76 14.98
CA TRP A 399 17.69 -6.89 14.83
C TRP A 399 16.53 -7.68 14.21
N GLY A 400 15.30 -7.46 14.66
CA GLY A 400 14.11 -8.10 14.09
C GLY A 400 13.58 -9.30 14.91
N LEU A 401 13.20 -10.37 14.21
CA LEU A 401 12.49 -11.53 14.75
C LEU A 401 13.35 -12.81 14.81
N SER A 402 14.60 -12.76 14.32
CA SER A 402 15.49 -13.92 14.20
C SER A 402 15.72 -14.65 15.53
N GLY A 403 15.78 -13.91 16.64
CA GLY A 403 15.89 -14.48 17.99
C GLY A 403 14.76 -15.43 18.38
N LEU A 404 13.54 -15.27 17.81
CA LEU A 404 12.43 -16.18 18.08
C LEU A 404 12.65 -17.59 17.52
N GLU A 405 13.37 -17.71 16.41
CA GLU A 405 13.76 -19.02 15.88
C GLU A 405 14.87 -19.65 16.73
N GLU A 406 15.92 -18.88 17.04
CA GLU A 406 17.10 -19.38 17.74
C GLU A 406 16.77 -19.99 19.10
N ASP A 407 15.82 -19.37 19.82
CA ASP A 407 15.42 -19.77 21.16
C ASP A 407 14.13 -20.62 21.22
N ASP A 408 13.49 -20.92 20.08
CA ASP A 408 12.16 -21.58 19.99
C ASP A 408 11.10 -20.84 20.85
N GLU A 409 11.12 -19.52 20.74
CA GLU A 409 10.32 -18.61 21.56
C GLU A 409 9.15 -18.00 20.78
N THR A 410 8.21 -17.44 21.53
CA THR A 410 7.09 -16.69 20.96
C THR A 410 6.91 -15.37 21.69
N VAL A 411 6.64 -14.30 20.93
CA VAL A 411 6.24 -13.00 21.46
C VAL A 411 4.72 -12.85 21.39
N GLN A 412 4.13 -12.14 22.35
CA GLN A 412 2.70 -11.85 22.30
C GLN A 412 2.44 -10.65 21.40
N VAL A 413 1.60 -10.85 20.38
CA VAL A 413 1.24 -9.83 19.40
C VAL A 413 -0.26 -9.65 19.37
N THR A 414 -0.70 -8.43 19.69
CA THR A 414 -2.11 -8.05 19.69
C THR A 414 -2.34 -6.87 18.76
N ARG A 415 -3.39 -6.95 17.94
CA ARG A 415 -3.81 -5.84 17.10
C ARG A 415 -4.93 -5.06 17.77
N GLU A 416 -4.77 -3.75 17.82
CA GLU A 416 -5.82 -2.82 18.20
C GLU A 416 -5.97 -1.72 17.14
N GLY A 417 -7.01 -1.84 16.31
CA GLY A 417 -7.27 -0.90 15.21
C GLY A 417 -6.12 -0.83 14.21
N GLN A 418 -5.44 0.31 14.17
CA GLN A 418 -4.29 0.58 13.30
C GLN A 418 -2.92 0.31 13.97
N ARG A 419 -2.90 -0.28 15.16
CA ARG A 419 -1.65 -0.60 15.88
C ARG A 419 -1.47 -2.09 16.09
N LEU A 420 -0.22 -2.52 16.04
CA LEU A 420 0.23 -3.87 16.35
C LEU A 420 1.19 -3.82 17.53
N TYR A 421 0.72 -4.29 18.68
CA TYR A 421 1.45 -4.28 19.95
C TYR A 421 2.23 -5.58 20.12
N PHE A 422 3.49 -5.44 20.51
CA PHE A 422 4.40 -6.52 20.87
C PHE A 422 4.65 -6.46 22.37
N VAL A 423 4.48 -7.58 23.06
CA VAL A 423 4.72 -7.70 24.50
C VAL A 423 5.71 -8.82 24.76
N GLU A 424 6.83 -8.46 25.38
CA GLU A 424 7.90 -9.37 25.78
C GLU A 424 8.30 -9.08 27.23
N GLY A 425 7.94 -9.98 28.15
CA GLY A 425 8.14 -9.75 29.58
C GLY A 425 7.40 -8.51 30.08
N ASP A 426 8.15 -7.49 30.52
CA ASP A 426 7.63 -6.20 30.97
C ASP A 426 7.73 -5.09 29.88
N LEU A 427 8.28 -5.41 28.70
CA LEU A 427 8.41 -4.47 27.58
C LEU A 427 7.17 -4.55 26.68
N GLU A 428 6.66 -3.38 26.33
CA GLU A 428 5.56 -3.22 25.38
C GLU A 428 5.90 -2.10 24.40
N PHE A 429 5.84 -2.40 23.11
CA PHE A 429 6.00 -1.42 22.02
C PHE A 429 5.01 -1.73 20.91
N TYR A 430 4.83 -0.80 19.97
CA TYR A 430 3.88 -0.99 18.88
C TYR A 430 4.39 -0.44 17.56
N PHE A 431 3.92 -1.07 16.49
CA PHE A 431 3.98 -0.53 15.13
C PHE A 431 2.61 0.01 14.73
N SER A 432 2.58 1.06 13.91
CA SER A 432 1.34 1.50 13.24
C SER A 432 1.25 0.89 11.86
N ALA A 433 0.04 0.64 11.38
CA ALA A 433 -0.17 0.18 10.02
C ALA A 433 0.30 1.22 8.99
N VAL A 434 0.87 0.77 7.88
CA VAL A 434 1.07 1.61 6.70
C VAL A 434 -0.23 1.66 5.91
N CYS A 435 -0.87 2.82 5.84
CA CYS A 435 -2.10 3.04 5.09
C CYS A 435 -2.33 4.53 4.78
N SER A 436 -3.24 4.84 3.85
CA SER A 436 -3.73 6.21 3.68
C SER A 436 -4.44 6.68 4.96
N GLY A 437 -4.03 7.84 5.49
CA GLY A 437 -4.56 8.41 6.73
C GLY A 437 -4.00 7.79 8.02
N CYS A 438 -3.07 6.84 7.94
CA CYS A 438 -2.39 6.29 9.11
C CYS A 438 -1.24 7.22 9.55
N GLU A 439 -1.20 7.60 10.83
CA GLU A 439 -0.06 8.31 11.41
C GLU A 439 1.13 7.35 11.60
N ILE A 440 2.31 7.78 11.19
CA ILE A 440 3.57 7.09 11.46
C ILE A 440 4.03 7.51 12.86
N PRO A 441 4.13 6.58 13.82
CA PRO A 441 4.40 6.91 15.20
C PRO A 441 5.87 7.30 15.36
N HIS A 442 6.11 8.23 16.27
CA HIS A 442 7.43 8.59 16.75
C HIS A 442 7.63 8.02 18.14
N TRP A 443 8.54 7.07 18.29
CA TRP A 443 8.92 6.56 19.59
C TRP A 443 9.97 7.49 20.21
N GLU A 444 9.63 8.04 21.36
CA GLU A 444 10.56 8.79 22.22
C GLU A 444 10.78 7.96 23.49
N TRP A 445 12.04 7.76 23.87
CA TRP A 445 12.38 7.17 25.16
C TRP A 445 11.99 8.14 26.28
N GLU A 446 11.09 7.72 27.17
CA GLU A 446 10.89 8.43 28.44
C GLU A 446 12.13 8.20 29.33
N GLU A 447 12.84 9.29 29.67
CA GLU A 447 14.05 9.27 30.54
C GLU A 447 13.84 8.70 31.95
#